data_AF-A0A2D6GNB5-F1
#
_entry.id   AF-A0A2D6GNB5-F1
#
_cell.length_a   1.000
_cell.length_b   1.000
_cell.length_c   1.000
_cell.angle_alpha   90.00
_cell.angle_beta   90.00
_cell.angle_gamma   90.00
#
_symmetry.space_group_name_H-M   'P 1'
#
loop_
_entity.id
_entity.type
_entity.pdbx_description
1 polymer ?
#
loop_
_entity_poly.entity_id
_entity_poly.type
_entity_poly.pdbx_seq_one_letter_code
_entity_poly.pdbx_strand_id
1 'polypeptide(L)'
;MSNDTKTGKTKVNPLLGVLAFVALAAAIFVFSGFLGEQTRPHRYALVNECIGDPADGQFFINTCETDINLRYCARAVSGEENDVCRTERLAPGTGSETYYPTRREMGEDFADRDVWACEAPYMPDMVVTNHNSALFREGCRQPDGDEDQ
;
A
#
# COMPACT_ATOMS: atom_id res chain seq x y z
N MET A 1 72.51 14.48 -21.38
CA MET A 1 71.46 14.54 -20.33
C MET A 1 70.12 14.47 -21.06
N SER A 2 69.52 13.27 -21.17
CA SER A 2 68.16 13.10 -21.71
C SER A 2 67.22 12.82 -20.54
N ASN A 3 66.25 13.71 -20.35
CA ASN A 3 65.15 13.51 -19.42
C ASN A 3 64.09 12.63 -20.09
N ASP A 4 63.95 11.39 -19.62
CA ASP A 4 62.83 10.51 -19.97
C ASP A 4 61.60 10.84 -19.13
N THR A 5 60.68 11.62 -19.70
CA THR A 5 59.36 11.86 -19.11
C THR A 5 58.45 10.68 -19.44
N LYS A 6 58.41 9.68 -18.55
CA LYS A 6 57.49 8.54 -18.64
C LYS A 6 56.04 9.02 -18.44
N THR A 7 55.33 9.22 -19.55
CA THR A 7 53.86 9.40 -19.55
C THR A 7 53.20 8.07 -19.22
N GLY A 8 52.77 7.92 -17.96
CA GLY A 8 51.98 6.79 -17.51
C GLY A 8 50.61 6.79 -18.16
N LYS A 9 50.45 6.07 -19.28
CA LYS A 9 49.13 5.67 -19.78
C LYS A 9 48.56 4.62 -18.85
N THR A 10 47.74 5.05 -17.90
CA THR A 10 46.93 4.14 -17.08
C THR A 10 45.98 3.39 -18.02
N LYS A 11 46.28 2.13 -18.31
CA LYS A 11 45.36 1.24 -19.05
C LYS A 11 44.15 1.00 -18.15
N VAL A 12 43.09 1.78 -18.34
CA VAL A 12 41.81 1.53 -17.68
C VAL A 12 41.29 0.21 -18.22
N ASN A 13 41.22 -0.79 -17.35
CA ASN A 13 40.82 -2.14 -17.71
C ASN A 13 39.32 -2.07 -18.12
N PRO A 14 38.93 -2.47 -19.33
CA PRO A 14 37.54 -2.34 -19.81
C PRO A 14 36.55 -3.10 -18.91
N LEU A 15 37.02 -4.16 -18.26
CA LEU A 15 36.28 -4.94 -17.27
C LEU A 15 35.92 -4.12 -16.01
N LEU A 16 36.78 -3.18 -15.62
CA LEU A 16 36.51 -2.23 -14.52
C LEU A 16 35.45 -1.21 -14.92
N GLY A 17 35.45 -0.77 -16.18
CA GLY A 17 34.43 0.14 -16.72
C GLY A 17 33.05 -0.51 -16.78
N VAL A 18 32.98 -1.78 -17.21
CA VAL A 18 31.72 -2.55 -17.21
C VAL A 18 31.22 -2.79 -15.79
N LEU A 19 32.10 -3.17 -14.85
CA LEU A 19 31.73 -3.33 -13.44
C LEU A 19 31.21 -2.03 -12.82
N ALA A 20 31.86 -0.90 -13.09
CA ALA A 20 31.40 0.40 -12.62
C ALA A 20 30.03 0.77 -13.20
N PHE A 21 29.78 0.46 -14.46
CA PHE A 21 28.50 0.73 -15.12
C PHE A 21 27.37 -0.14 -14.55
N VAL A 22 27.63 -1.42 -14.31
CA VAL A 22 26.66 -2.35 -13.68
C VAL A 22 26.37 -1.92 -12.25
N ALA A 23 27.39 -1.55 -11.48
CA ALA A 23 27.21 -1.05 -10.12
C ALA A 23 26.40 0.26 -10.07
N LEU A 24 26.65 1.18 -11.01
CA LEU A 24 25.89 2.42 -11.12
C LEU A 24 24.43 2.17 -11.50
N ALA A 25 24.17 1.27 -12.46
CA ALA A 25 22.82 0.91 -12.87
C ALA A 25 22.04 0.23 -11.73
N ALA A 26 22.69 -0.69 -11.00
CA ALA A 26 22.10 -1.31 -9.82
C ALA A 26 21.80 -0.29 -8.71
N ALA A 27 22.71 0.67 -8.46
CA ALA A 27 22.47 1.74 -7.51
C ALA A 27 21.26 2.60 -7.93
N ILE A 28 21.16 3.00 -9.20
CA ILE A 28 20.00 3.77 -9.69
C ILE A 28 18.70 2.97 -9.52
N PHE A 29 18.69 1.67 -9.81
CA PHE A 29 17.49 0.84 -9.62
C PHE A 29 17.07 0.74 -8.15
N VAL A 30 18.01 0.51 -7.25
CA VAL A 30 17.74 0.42 -5.80
C VAL A 30 17.30 1.76 -5.23
N PHE A 31 17.97 2.86 -5.58
CA PHE A 31 17.61 4.20 -5.12
C PHE A 31 16.24 4.65 -5.66
N SER A 32 15.91 4.31 -6.91
CA SER A 32 14.61 4.62 -7.50
C SER A 32 13.46 3.91 -6.78
N GLY A 33 13.66 2.64 -6.40
CA GLY A 33 12.66 1.87 -5.63
C GLY A 33 12.44 2.48 -4.25
N PHE A 34 13.52 2.72 -3.52
CA PHE A 34 13.48 3.27 -2.16
C PHE A 34 12.86 4.69 -2.10
N LEU A 35 13.21 5.58 -3.04
CA LEU A 35 12.63 6.92 -3.11
C LEU A 35 11.15 6.89 -3.54
N GLY A 36 10.74 5.89 -4.33
CA GLY A 36 9.35 5.69 -4.75
C GLY A 36 8.43 5.34 -3.59
N GLU A 37 8.87 4.42 -2.72
CA GLU A 37 8.17 4.06 -1.48
C GLU A 37 8.03 5.26 -0.52
N GLN A 38 9.07 6.08 -0.38
CA GLN A 38 9.05 7.20 0.56
C GLN A 38 8.22 8.40 0.08
N THR A 39 8.11 8.62 -1.24
CA THR A 39 7.42 9.81 -1.78
C THR A 39 5.92 9.63 -1.99
N ARG A 40 5.40 8.40 -2.02
CA ARG A 40 3.96 8.12 -2.21
C ARG A 40 3.48 6.87 -1.45
N PRO A 41 3.71 6.78 -0.14
CA PRO A 41 3.39 5.56 0.61
C PRO A 41 1.88 5.23 0.59
N HIS A 42 1.02 6.24 0.45
CA HIS A 42 -0.43 6.11 0.28
C HIS A 42 -0.89 5.20 -0.88
N ARG A 43 -0.10 5.12 -1.97
CA ARG A 43 -0.40 4.28 -3.13
C ARG A 43 0.05 2.83 -2.94
N TYR A 44 1.09 2.62 -2.13
CA TYR A 44 1.69 1.32 -1.88
C TYR A 44 1.17 0.66 -0.60
N ALA A 45 0.51 1.43 0.27
CA ALA A 45 -0.11 0.91 1.48
C ALA A 45 -1.42 0.16 1.23
N LEU A 46 -1.99 0.20 0.01
CA LEU A 46 -3.19 -0.57 -0.32
C LEU A 46 -2.81 -2.04 -0.46
N VAL A 47 -3.28 -2.86 0.48
CA VAL A 47 -2.88 -4.26 0.63
C VAL A 47 -4.12 -5.17 0.59
N ASN A 48 -4.92 -5.01 -0.46
CA ASN A 48 -6.13 -5.81 -0.64
C ASN A 48 -5.83 -7.31 -0.79
N GLU A 49 -4.64 -7.65 -1.26
CA GLU A 49 -4.12 -9.02 -1.30
C GLU A 49 -3.93 -9.66 0.08
N CYS A 50 -3.82 -8.86 1.15
CA CYS A 50 -3.72 -9.35 2.52
C CYS A 50 -5.08 -9.78 3.10
N ILE A 51 -6.17 -9.56 2.38
CA ILE A 51 -7.52 -9.94 2.81
C ILE A 51 -7.77 -11.39 2.38
N GLY A 52 -7.63 -12.31 3.33
CA GLY A 52 -7.84 -13.73 3.14
C GLY A 52 -9.31 -14.15 3.09
N ASP A 53 -9.51 -15.35 2.55
CA ASP A 53 -10.80 -16.02 2.53
C ASP A 53 -11.33 -16.27 3.96
N PRO A 54 -12.67 -16.42 4.12
CA PRO A 54 -13.24 -16.72 5.41
C PRO A 54 -12.76 -18.08 5.95
N ALA A 55 -12.23 -18.10 7.17
CA ALA A 55 -11.82 -19.29 7.89
C ALA A 55 -12.24 -19.20 9.36
N ASP A 56 -12.44 -20.36 10.01
CA ASP A 56 -12.79 -20.46 11.43
C ASP A 56 -13.99 -19.59 11.88
N GLY A 57 -14.93 -19.34 10.97
CA GLY A 57 -16.12 -18.51 11.22
C GLY A 57 -15.86 -17.00 11.21
N GLN A 58 -14.64 -16.57 10.88
CA GLN A 58 -14.25 -15.17 10.71
C GLN A 58 -14.14 -14.81 9.22
N PHE A 59 -14.38 -13.54 8.90
CA PHE A 59 -14.25 -12.99 7.55
C PHE A 59 -13.09 -12.00 7.50
N PHE A 60 -12.53 -11.78 6.31
CA PHE A 60 -11.46 -10.81 6.07
C PHE A 60 -10.25 -11.05 6.96
N ILE A 61 -9.70 -12.27 6.92
CA ILE A 61 -8.56 -12.66 7.73
C ILE A 61 -7.31 -11.97 7.19
N ASN A 62 -6.56 -11.30 8.05
CA ASN A 62 -5.28 -10.76 7.66
C ASN A 62 -4.28 -11.90 7.40
N THR A 63 -3.90 -12.12 6.14
CA THR A 63 -2.94 -13.15 5.72
C THR A 63 -1.49 -12.67 5.72
N CYS A 64 -1.28 -11.37 5.91
CA CYS A 64 0.04 -10.74 5.93
C CYS A 64 0.65 -10.74 7.34
N GLU A 65 1.97 -10.58 7.40
CA GLU A 65 2.75 -10.57 8.65
C GLU A 65 2.72 -9.20 9.36
N THR A 66 2.05 -8.21 8.77
CA THR A 66 1.93 -6.84 9.30
C THR A 66 0.49 -6.54 9.70
N ASP A 67 0.30 -5.59 10.63
CA ASP A 67 -1.03 -5.10 10.97
C ASP A 67 -1.64 -4.37 9.79
N ILE A 68 -2.92 -4.61 9.52
CA ILE A 68 -3.68 -3.92 8.48
C ILE A 68 -4.87 -3.19 9.11
N ASN A 69 -5.19 -2.01 8.58
CA ASN A 69 -6.48 -1.38 8.81
C ASN A 69 -7.42 -1.83 7.69
N LEU A 70 -8.40 -2.65 8.03
CA LEU A 70 -9.46 -3.09 7.14
C LEU A 70 -10.61 -2.09 7.16
N ARG A 71 -11.14 -1.73 6.01
CA ARG A 71 -12.43 -1.06 5.89
C ARG A 71 -13.38 -1.88 5.04
N TYR A 72 -14.59 -2.05 5.54
CA TYR A 72 -15.69 -2.57 4.75
C TYR A 72 -16.87 -1.61 4.82
N CYS A 73 -17.55 -1.45 3.69
CA CYS A 73 -18.80 -0.73 3.58
C CYS A 73 -19.86 -1.70 3.09
N ALA A 74 -20.83 -1.99 3.94
CA ALA A 74 -21.99 -2.78 3.59
C ALA A 74 -23.06 -1.84 3.02
N ARG A 75 -23.45 -2.07 1.75
CA ARG A 75 -24.45 -1.25 1.06
C ARG A 75 -25.85 -1.77 1.31
N ALA A 76 -26.77 -0.86 1.59
CA ALA A 76 -28.16 -1.18 1.82
C ALA A 76 -28.96 -1.27 0.51
N VAL A 77 -29.95 -2.16 0.44
CA VAL A 77 -30.92 -2.22 -0.67
C VAL A 77 -31.88 -1.03 -0.60
N SER A 78 -32.19 -0.57 0.61
CA SER A 78 -33.10 0.53 0.91
C SER A 78 -32.60 1.92 0.51
N GLY A 79 -31.30 2.07 0.24
CA GLY A 79 -30.68 3.30 -0.25
C GLY A 79 -29.37 3.66 0.47
N GLU A 80 -28.56 4.53 -0.16
CA GLU A 80 -27.21 4.91 0.32
C GLU A 80 -27.20 5.52 1.73
N GLU A 81 -28.33 6.07 2.20
CA GLU A 81 -28.47 6.63 3.55
C GLU A 81 -28.35 5.58 4.67
N ASN A 82 -28.55 4.30 4.34
CA ASN A 82 -28.45 3.17 5.25
C ASN A 82 -27.16 2.36 5.05
N ASP A 83 -26.22 2.85 4.24
CA ASP A 83 -24.93 2.20 4.06
C ASP A 83 -24.10 2.26 5.35
N VAL A 84 -23.52 1.12 5.73
CA VAL A 84 -22.73 0.99 6.96
C VAL A 84 -21.27 0.77 6.62
N CYS A 85 -20.44 1.78 6.83
CA CYS A 85 -18.99 1.68 6.73
C CYS A 85 -18.35 1.52 8.12
N ARG A 86 -17.45 0.55 8.26
CA ARG A 86 -16.66 0.32 9.48
C ARG A 86 -15.19 0.13 9.12
N THR A 87 -14.33 0.64 9.99
CA THR A 87 -12.88 0.46 9.91
C THR A 87 -12.42 -0.27 11.17
N GLU A 88 -11.59 -1.28 11.01
CA GLU A 88 -11.09 -2.15 12.08
C GLU A 88 -9.60 -2.45 11.85
N ARG A 89 -8.81 -2.50 12.92
CA ARG A 89 -7.40 -2.91 12.84
C ARG A 89 -7.30 -4.41 13.05
N LEU A 90 -6.67 -5.11 12.11
CA LEU A 90 -6.46 -6.55 12.15
C LEU A 90 -4.98 -6.87 12.31
N ALA A 91 -4.66 -7.60 13.36
CA ALA A 91 -3.35 -8.21 13.55
C ALA A 91 -3.18 -9.40 12.59
N PRO A 92 -1.93 -9.82 12.31
CA PRO A 92 -1.64 -11.01 11.50
C PRO A 92 -2.45 -12.24 11.96
N GLY A 93 -3.13 -12.90 11.02
CA GLY A 93 -3.93 -14.09 11.27
C GLY A 93 -5.27 -13.85 11.95
N THR A 94 -5.67 -12.60 12.21
CA THR A 94 -6.98 -12.27 12.79
C THR A 94 -7.96 -11.82 11.71
N GLY A 95 -9.22 -12.24 11.82
CA GLY A 95 -10.31 -11.75 10.98
C GLY A 95 -11.16 -10.68 11.66
N SER A 96 -12.03 -10.04 10.88
CA SER A 96 -12.94 -9.00 11.39
C SER A 96 -13.96 -9.57 12.37
N GLU A 97 -14.02 -8.96 13.55
CA GLU A 97 -15.02 -9.28 14.56
C GLU A 97 -16.35 -8.57 14.31
N THR A 98 -16.29 -7.43 13.60
CA THR A 98 -17.43 -6.52 13.43
C THR A 98 -18.27 -6.82 12.18
N TYR A 99 -17.71 -7.51 11.18
CA TYR A 99 -18.41 -7.77 9.92
C TYR A 99 -19.66 -8.64 10.10
N TYR A 100 -19.55 -9.76 10.81
CA TYR A 100 -20.68 -10.69 10.97
C TYR A 100 -21.84 -10.06 11.74
N PRO A 101 -21.62 -9.35 12.87
CA PRO A 101 -22.66 -8.57 13.52
C PRO A 101 -23.33 -7.54 12.59
N THR A 102 -22.54 -6.78 11.84
CA THR A 102 -23.07 -5.75 10.91
C THR A 102 -23.95 -6.39 9.82
N ARG A 103 -23.48 -7.50 9.24
CA ARG A 103 -24.26 -8.25 8.24
C ARG A 103 -25.58 -8.79 8.83
N ARG A 104 -25.56 -9.28 10.08
CA ARG A 104 -26.78 -9.73 10.77
C ARG A 104 -27.74 -8.59 11.05
N GLU A 105 -27.23 -7.42 11.40
CA GLU A 105 -28.03 -6.22 11.68
C GLU A 105 -28.74 -5.73 10.42
N MET A 106 -28.05 -5.72 9.27
CA MET A 106 -28.66 -5.33 7.99
C MET A 106 -29.64 -6.37 7.44
N GLY A 107 -29.43 -7.66 7.73
CA GLY A 107 -30.36 -8.72 7.36
C GLY A 107 -30.63 -8.79 5.86
N GLU A 108 -31.92 -8.70 5.47
CA GLU A 108 -32.37 -8.70 4.07
C GLU A 108 -32.06 -7.40 3.32
N ASP A 109 -31.68 -6.34 4.04
CA ASP A 109 -31.33 -5.06 3.44
C ASP A 109 -29.89 -5.02 2.93
N PHE A 110 -29.15 -6.12 2.99
CA PHE A 110 -27.77 -6.19 2.51
C PHE A 110 -27.71 -6.41 0.99
N ALA A 111 -27.24 -5.40 0.24
CA ALA A 111 -27.12 -5.46 -1.21
C ALA A 111 -25.73 -5.96 -1.66
N ASP A 112 -24.69 -5.26 -1.22
CA ASP A 112 -23.31 -5.53 -1.62
C ASP A 112 -22.31 -5.06 -0.55
N ARG A 113 -21.02 -5.35 -0.74
CA ARG A 113 -19.94 -4.86 0.11
C ARG A 113 -18.75 -4.37 -0.71
N ASP A 114 -18.26 -3.20 -0.35
CA ASP A 114 -16.93 -2.74 -0.76
C ASP A 114 -15.96 -3.03 0.38
N VAL A 115 -14.79 -3.60 0.06
CA VAL A 115 -13.81 -4.01 1.07
C VAL A 115 -12.42 -3.69 0.57
N TRP A 116 -11.65 -2.96 1.36
CA TRP A 116 -10.26 -2.68 1.08
C TRP A 116 -9.45 -2.55 2.38
N ALA A 117 -8.15 -2.84 2.28
CA ALA A 117 -7.26 -2.83 3.42
C ALA A 117 -6.03 -1.97 3.14
N CYS A 118 -5.55 -1.33 4.21
CA CYS A 118 -4.35 -0.52 4.20
C CYS A 118 -3.35 -1.04 5.23
N GLU A 119 -2.08 -1.11 4.89
CA GLU A 119 -1.03 -1.46 5.86
C GLU A 119 -0.96 -0.39 6.95
N ALA A 120 -0.89 -0.81 8.23
CA ALA A 120 -0.72 0.14 9.32
C ALA A 120 0.62 0.89 9.15
N PRO A 121 0.66 2.21 9.36
CA PRO A 121 -0.31 3.01 10.08
C PRO A 121 -1.39 3.68 9.20
N TYR A 122 -1.41 3.42 7.88
CA TYR A 122 -2.30 4.10 6.93
C TYR A 122 -3.76 3.71 7.12
N MET A 123 -4.66 4.69 7.01
CA MET A 123 -6.09 4.52 7.18
C MET A 123 -6.81 4.39 5.84
N PRO A 124 -7.74 3.43 5.67
CA PRO A 124 -8.50 3.30 4.44
C PRO A 124 -9.48 4.45 4.26
N ASP A 125 -9.39 5.13 3.13
CA ASP A 125 -10.34 6.17 2.76
C ASP A 125 -10.51 6.33 1.24
N MET A 126 -11.54 7.06 0.86
CA MET A 126 -11.81 7.45 -0.52
C MET A 126 -10.88 8.60 -0.91
N VAL A 127 -9.87 8.30 -1.72
CA VAL A 127 -8.88 9.27 -2.19
C VAL A 127 -9.20 9.79 -3.58
N VAL A 128 -8.94 11.08 -3.79
CA VAL A 128 -9.15 11.74 -5.08
C VAL A 128 -8.03 11.36 -6.05
N THR A 129 -8.38 10.97 -7.28
CA THR A 129 -7.35 10.67 -8.28
C THR A 129 -6.79 11.95 -8.92
N ASN A 130 -5.47 12.05 -9.07
CA ASN A 130 -4.80 13.17 -9.74
C ASN A 130 -5.26 13.40 -11.20
N HIS A 131 -5.94 12.44 -11.82
CA HIS A 131 -6.41 12.53 -13.20
C HIS A 131 -7.86 12.99 -13.30
N ASN A 132 -8.65 12.89 -12.21
CA ASN A 132 -10.00 13.42 -12.16
C ASN A 132 -10.40 13.63 -10.70
N SER A 133 -10.57 14.90 -10.32
CA SER A 133 -10.94 15.27 -8.95
C SER A 133 -12.36 14.88 -8.56
N ALA A 134 -13.20 14.53 -9.54
CA ALA A 134 -14.56 14.05 -9.32
C ALA A 134 -14.64 12.52 -9.11
N LEU A 135 -13.53 11.79 -9.32
CA LEU A 135 -13.49 10.34 -9.11
C LEU A 135 -12.75 10.04 -7.81
N PHE A 136 -13.53 9.73 -6.78
CA PHE A 136 -13.06 9.10 -5.56
C PHE A 136 -12.78 7.62 -5.84
N ARG A 137 -11.63 7.12 -5.40
CA ARG A 137 -11.28 5.69 -5.46
C ARG A 137 -10.81 5.22 -4.10
N GLU A 138 -10.98 3.93 -3.84
CA GLU A 138 -10.39 3.26 -2.69
C GLU A 138 -8.89 3.53 -2.64
N GLY A 139 -8.41 3.95 -1.46
CA GLY A 139 -7.00 4.15 -1.21
C GLY A 139 -6.72 4.29 0.27
N CYS A 140 -5.49 4.68 0.57
CA CYS A 140 -4.99 4.79 1.93
C CYS A 140 -4.53 6.22 2.19
N ARG A 141 -5.02 6.85 3.26
CA ARG A 141 -4.50 8.13 3.76
C ARG A 141 -3.49 7.86 4.88
N GLN A 142 -2.57 8.79 5.12
CA GLN A 142 -1.88 8.82 6.41
C GLN A 142 -2.92 8.92 7.53
N PRO A 143 -2.72 8.26 8.69
CA PRO A 143 -3.51 8.60 9.87
C PRO A 143 -3.25 10.08 10.14
N ASP A 144 -4.29 10.84 10.48
CA ASP A 144 -4.21 12.28 10.73
C ASP A 144 -3.07 12.55 11.71
N GLY A 145 -1.92 12.93 11.18
CA GLY A 145 -0.77 13.36 11.94
C GLY A 145 -0.75 14.85 11.78
N ASP A 146 -1.41 15.58 12.69
CA ASP A 146 -1.27 17.01 12.90
C ASP A 146 -0.81 17.80 11.65
N GLU A 147 -1.59 17.79 10.58
CA GLU A 147 -1.45 18.81 9.53
C GLU A 147 -2.35 19.99 9.93
N ASP A 148 -1.95 20.67 11.00
CA ASP A 148 -2.08 22.11 11.06
C ASP A 148 -1.27 22.66 9.87
N GLN A 149 -1.97 23.04 8.78
CA GLN A 149 -1.56 24.11 7.84
C GLN A 149 -2.69 24.48 6.87
#